data_AF-A0A967W0L2-F1
#
_entry.id   AF-A0A967W0L2-F1
#
_cell.length_a   1.000
_cell.length_b   1.000
_cell.length_c   1.000
_cell.angle_alpha   90.00
_cell.angle_beta   90.00
_cell.angle_gamma   90.00
#
_symmetry.space_group_name_H-M   'P 1'
#
loop_
_entity.id
_entity.type
_entity.pdbx_description
1 polymer ?
#
loop_
_entity_poly.entity_id
_entity_poly.type
_entity_poly.pdbx_seq_one_letter_code
_entity_poly.pdbx_strand_id
1 'polypeptide(L)'
;MSDKLDSIRKLLDETDKNIVESLARRQELVREISELKIGDDSEIRDTEREEELLSKITMLAREAGLDRYFAEQLFKDIIHHSVRFQRHSLVDHQNVDKEADLVQVAYQGTDGAFSHQAAYRHFEERYSKVDCFGYDTFREAAEAVKAKKVNYAILPIENTTAGSINETYDLLADDDLHIV
;
A
#
# COMPACT_ATOMS: atom_id res chain seq x y z
N MET A 1 -4.34 1.88 44.13
CA MET A 1 -3.39 1.51 43.05
C MET A 1 -4.10 1.26 41.72
N SER A 2 -5.25 0.54 41.71
CA SER A 2 -6.10 0.37 40.51
C SER A 2 -6.49 1.70 39.87
N ASP A 3 -7.06 2.64 40.64
CA ASP A 3 -7.55 3.91 40.08
C ASP A 3 -6.46 4.77 39.40
N LYS A 4 -5.23 4.74 39.94
CA LYS A 4 -4.10 5.46 39.33
C LYS A 4 -3.64 4.79 38.04
N LEU A 5 -3.61 3.46 38.01
CA LEU A 5 -3.29 2.70 36.80
C LEU A 5 -4.34 2.94 35.71
N ASP A 6 -5.63 2.91 36.07
CA ASP A 6 -6.71 3.13 35.13
C ASP A 6 -6.75 4.57 34.60
N SER A 7 -6.38 5.56 35.42
CA SER A 7 -6.20 6.93 34.92
C SER A 7 -5.06 7.08 33.91
N ILE A 8 -3.95 6.35 34.10
CA ILE A 8 -2.82 6.38 33.16
C ILE A 8 -3.19 5.70 31.86
N ARG A 9 -3.93 4.59 31.91
CA ARG A 9 -4.42 3.90 30.71
C ARG A 9 -5.33 4.79 29.86
N LYS A 10 -6.24 5.53 30.47
CA LYS A 10 -7.09 6.49 29.74
C LYS A 10 -6.28 7.58 29.04
N LEU A 11 -5.25 8.11 29.69
CA LEU A 11 -4.35 9.09 29.07
C LEU A 11 -3.53 8.48 27.93
N LEU A 12 -3.18 7.19 28.03
CA LEU A 12 -2.53 6.46 26.96
C LEU A 12 -3.48 6.28 25.77
N ASP A 13 -4.71 5.83 26.01
CA ASP A 13 -5.74 5.67 24.97
C ASP A 13 -6.01 6.99 24.23
N GLU A 14 -6.06 8.12 24.95
CA GLU A 14 -6.20 9.46 24.36
C GLU A 14 -4.99 9.84 23.51
N THR A 15 -3.78 9.50 23.96
CA THR A 15 -2.54 9.74 23.22
C THR A 15 -2.47 8.90 21.95
N ASP A 16 -2.82 7.62 22.05
CA ASP A 16 -2.85 6.69 20.91
C ASP A 16 -3.86 7.15 19.86
N LYS A 17 -5.03 7.63 20.29
CA LYS A 17 -6.01 8.25 19.40
C LYS A 17 -5.42 9.45 18.65
N ASN A 18 -4.72 10.35 19.34
CA ASN A 18 -4.09 11.51 18.71
C ASN A 18 -3.02 11.10 17.69
N ILE A 19 -2.27 10.03 17.95
CA ILE A 19 -1.28 9.48 17.00
C ILE A 19 -1.98 9.02 15.72
N VAL A 20 -3.07 8.24 15.84
CA VAL A 20 -3.84 7.76 14.68
C VAL A 20 -4.41 8.93 13.89
N GLU A 21 -5.04 9.90 14.54
CA GLU A 21 -5.59 11.10 13.88
C GLU A 21 -4.49 11.91 13.16
N SER A 22 -3.32 12.04 13.77
CA SER A 22 -2.17 12.74 13.17
C SER A 22 -1.63 12.01 11.95
N LEU A 23 -1.57 10.67 11.99
CA LEU A 23 -1.13 9.85 10.86
C LEU A 23 -2.14 9.90 9.71
N ALA A 24 -3.44 9.85 10.01
CA ALA A 24 -4.50 10.01 9.02
C ALA A 24 -4.42 11.38 8.33
N ARG A 25 -4.26 12.47 9.11
CA ARG A 25 -4.08 13.81 8.55
C ARG A 25 -2.82 13.91 7.69
N ARG A 26 -1.72 13.28 8.11
CA ARG A 26 -0.49 13.22 7.31
C ARG A 26 -0.72 12.50 5.98
N GLN A 27 -1.50 11.42 5.97
CA GLN A 27 -1.83 10.67 4.76
C GLN A 27 -2.64 11.51 3.76
N GLU A 28 -3.61 12.30 4.23
CA GLU A 28 -4.35 13.26 3.39
C GLU A 28 -3.42 14.28 2.72
N LEU A 29 -2.50 14.87 3.49
CA LEU A 29 -1.53 15.84 2.96
C LEU A 29 -0.59 15.20 1.92
N VAL A 30 -0.17 13.95 2.17
CA VAL A 30 0.63 13.20 1.20
C VAL A 30 -0.15 12.97 -0.10
N ARG A 31 -1.44 12.66 -0.01
CA ARG A 31 -2.31 12.49 -1.18
C ARG A 31 -2.41 13.78 -2.01
N GLU A 32 -2.63 14.92 -1.37
CA GLU A 32 -2.66 16.23 -2.04
C GLU A 32 -1.32 16.52 -2.76
N ILE A 33 -0.19 16.21 -2.12
CA ILE A 33 1.14 16.36 -2.73
C ILE A 33 1.28 15.44 -3.96
N SER A 34 0.81 14.19 -3.86
CA SER A 34 0.87 13.24 -4.97
C SER A 34 0.06 13.71 -6.16
N GLU A 35 -1.17 14.19 -5.96
CA GLU A 35 -2.05 14.71 -7.02
C GLU A 35 -1.39 15.86 -7.80
N LEU A 36 -0.63 16.72 -7.13
CA LEU A 36 0.13 17.80 -7.76
C LEU A 36 1.35 17.28 -8.55
N LYS A 37 1.97 16.19 -8.09
CA LYS A 37 3.12 15.55 -8.75
C LYS A 37 2.74 14.68 -9.95
N ILE A 38 1.48 14.26 -10.12
CA ILE A 38 1.05 13.44 -11.27
C ILE A 38 1.21 14.18 -12.61
N GLY A 39 1.24 15.52 -12.59
CA GLY A 39 1.37 16.36 -13.79
C GLY A 39 2.80 16.67 -14.22
N ASP A 40 3.79 16.37 -13.38
CA ASP A 40 5.21 16.67 -13.62
C ASP A 40 5.94 15.33 -13.54
N ASP A 41 6.77 14.96 -14.52
CA ASP A 41 7.46 13.66 -14.66
C ASP A 41 8.56 13.44 -13.57
N SER A 42 8.34 14.01 -12.40
CA SER A 42 9.19 13.98 -11.23
C SER A 42 9.17 12.60 -10.58
N GLU A 43 10.35 12.11 -10.20
CA GLU A 43 10.46 10.86 -9.45
C GLU A 43 9.62 10.92 -8.16
N ILE A 44 8.75 9.92 -7.98
CA ILE A 44 7.84 9.79 -6.82
C ILE A 44 8.63 9.83 -5.51
N ARG A 45 9.85 9.29 -5.54
CA ARG A 45 10.73 9.22 -4.38
C ARG A 45 11.78 10.32 -4.41
N ASP A 46 11.59 11.31 -3.55
CA ASP A 46 12.53 12.39 -3.34
C ASP A 46 13.44 12.04 -2.16
N THR A 47 14.60 11.47 -2.46
CA THR A 47 15.55 10.98 -1.44
C THR A 47 16.12 12.13 -0.61
N GLU A 48 16.39 13.28 -1.23
CA GLU A 48 16.89 14.48 -0.54
C GLU A 48 15.85 14.96 0.48
N ARG A 49 14.57 15.00 0.08
CA ARG A 49 13.48 15.37 0.98
C ARG A 49 13.27 14.37 2.12
N GLU A 50 13.44 13.08 1.88
CA GLU A 50 13.38 12.04 2.92
C GLU A 50 14.50 12.25 3.96
N GLU A 51 15.72 12.52 3.52
CA GLU A 51 16.86 12.80 4.42
C GLU A 51 16.64 14.07 5.25
N GLU A 52 16.13 15.15 4.64
CA GLU A 52 15.76 16.37 5.37
C GLU A 52 14.71 16.12 6.46
N LEU A 53 13.68 15.31 6.13
CA LEU A 53 12.62 14.97 7.07
C LEU A 53 13.18 14.19 8.25
N LEU A 54 13.97 13.15 8.01
CA LEU A 54 14.56 12.34 9.09
C LEU A 54 15.50 13.15 9.99
N SER A 55 16.27 14.09 9.42
CA SER A 55 17.09 15.03 10.18
C SER A 55 16.24 15.91 11.11
N LYS A 56 15.14 16.47 10.60
CA LYS A 56 14.20 17.27 11.40
C LYS A 56 13.54 16.45 12.51
N ILE A 57 13.09 15.23 12.22
CA ILE A 57 12.49 14.34 13.22
C ILE A 57 13.47 13.99 14.33
N THR A 58 14.73 13.73 13.97
CA THR A 58 15.79 13.44 14.95
C THR A 58 16.00 14.60 15.93
N MET A 59 15.87 15.85 15.46
CA MET A 59 15.95 17.04 16.30
C MET A 59 14.71 17.21 17.18
N LEU A 60 13.51 17.06 16.63
CA LEU A 60 12.25 17.13 17.39
C LEU A 60 12.18 16.05 18.48
N ALA A 61 12.63 14.82 18.17
CA ALA A 61 12.70 13.73 19.13
C ALA A 61 13.60 14.09 20.32
N ARG A 62 14.77 14.70 20.05
CA ARG A 62 15.67 15.17 21.10
C ARG A 62 15.02 16.21 22.00
N GLU A 63 14.29 17.17 21.43
CA GLU A 63 13.61 18.23 22.20
C GLU A 63 12.45 17.69 23.04
N ALA A 64 11.72 16.70 22.51
CA ALA A 64 10.62 16.04 23.20
C ALA A 64 11.07 14.99 24.25
N GLY A 65 12.36 14.67 24.32
CA GLY A 65 12.89 13.63 25.20
C GLY A 65 12.64 12.19 24.71
N LEU A 66 12.33 12.01 23.42
CA LEU A 66 12.18 10.72 22.77
C LEU A 66 13.53 10.20 22.27
N ASP A 67 13.73 8.88 22.31
CA ASP A 67 14.91 8.27 21.72
C ASP A 67 14.99 8.55 20.21
N ARG A 68 16.14 9.06 19.76
CA ARG A 68 16.34 9.51 18.39
C ARG A 68 16.32 8.36 17.40
N TYR A 69 16.91 7.23 17.77
CA TYR A 69 16.96 6.06 16.90
C TYR A 69 15.57 5.48 16.72
N PHE A 70 14.80 5.35 17.80
CA PHE A 70 13.40 4.94 17.75
C PHE A 70 12.55 5.85 16.87
N ALA A 71 12.66 7.17 17.04
CA ALA A 71 11.93 8.14 16.22
C ALA A 71 12.30 8.03 14.73
N GLU A 72 13.59 7.88 14.43
CA GLU A 72 14.07 7.71 13.05
C GLU A 72 13.53 6.43 12.41
N GLN A 73 13.56 5.29 13.12
CA GLN A 73 13.00 4.02 12.61
C GLN A 73 11.49 4.12 12.37
N LEU A 74 10.75 4.66 13.34
CA LEU A 74 9.30 4.85 13.20
C LEU A 74 8.96 5.73 11.99
N PHE A 75 9.69 6.82 11.78
CA PHE A 75 9.44 7.70 10.65
C PHE A 75 9.88 7.11 9.31
N LYS A 76 10.90 6.24 9.27
CA LYS A 76 11.22 5.44 8.08
C LYS A 76 10.04 4.56 7.68
N ASP A 77 9.41 3.88 8.64
CA ASP A 77 8.23 3.05 8.36
C ASP A 77 7.04 3.88 7.88
N ILE A 78 6.78 5.04 8.51
CA ILE A 78 5.75 5.99 8.08
C ILE A 78 6.02 6.48 6.64
N ILE A 79 7.27 6.81 6.31
CA ILE A 79 7.68 7.23 4.96
C ILE A 79 7.48 6.07 3.97
N HIS A 80 7.93 4.86 4.29
CA HIS A 80 7.74 3.69 3.44
C HIS A 80 6.25 3.42 3.15
N HIS A 81 5.40 3.50 4.17
CA HIS A 81 3.95 3.40 4.00
C HIS A 81 3.42 4.49 3.07
N SER A 82 3.90 5.72 3.24
CA SER A 82 3.51 6.85 2.39
C SER A 82 3.90 6.64 0.94
N VAL A 83 5.17 6.30 0.65
CA VAL A 83 5.66 6.08 -0.72
C VAL A 83 4.88 4.95 -1.40
N ARG A 84 4.58 3.86 -0.67
CA ARG A 84 3.69 2.80 -1.17
C ARG A 84 2.34 3.39 -1.54
N PHE A 85 1.67 4.10 -0.66
CA PHE A 85 0.36 4.71 -0.92
C PHE A 85 0.36 5.61 -2.17
N GLN A 86 1.43 6.40 -2.38
CA GLN A 86 1.56 7.27 -3.57
C GLN A 86 1.72 6.48 -4.87
N ARG A 87 2.54 5.42 -4.88
CA ARG A 87 2.71 4.54 -6.05
C ARG A 87 1.41 3.89 -6.47
N HIS A 88 0.64 3.37 -5.49
CA HIS A 88 -0.64 2.73 -5.78
C HIS A 88 -1.67 3.74 -6.30
N SER A 89 -1.69 4.96 -5.75
CA SER A 89 -2.57 6.02 -6.26
C SER A 89 -2.30 6.32 -7.74
N LEU A 90 -1.04 6.38 -8.19
CA LEU A 90 -0.70 6.60 -9.60
C LEU A 90 -1.15 5.47 -10.52
N VAL A 91 -1.00 4.22 -10.09
CA VAL A 91 -1.46 3.05 -10.85
C VAL A 91 -2.98 3.06 -10.98
N ASP A 92 -3.69 3.35 -9.89
CA ASP A 92 -5.15 3.49 -9.91
C ASP A 92 -5.59 4.65 -10.84
N HIS A 93 -4.76 5.67 -11.05
CA HIS A 93 -5.05 6.76 -12.00
C HIS A 93 -4.82 6.36 -13.48
N GLN A 94 -3.89 5.45 -13.74
CA GLN A 94 -3.63 4.93 -15.09
C GLN A 94 -4.70 3.91 -15.54
N ASN A 95 -5.35 3.25 -14.58
CA ASN A 95 -6.52 2.40 -14.80
C ASN A 95 -7.80 3.28 -14.80
N VAL A 96 -8.11 3.82 -15.98
CA VAL A 96 -8.97 5.00 -16.30
C VAL A 96 -10.38 5.12 -15.66
N ASP A 97 -10.90 4.19 -14.86
CA ASP A 97 -12.27 4.30 -14.33
C ASP A 97 -12.31 4.72 -12.84
N LYS A 98 -11.89 5.96 -12.58
CA LYS A 98 -11.89 6.63 -11.26
C LYS A 98 -13.26 6.78 -10.57
N GLU A 99 -14.36 6.45 -11.23
CA GLU A 99 -15.71 6.49 -10.62
C GLU A 99 -16.14 5.17 -9.99
N ALA A 100 -15.39 4.08 -10.20
CA ALA A 100 -15.78 2.80 -9.66
C ALA A 100 -15.25 2.64 -8.23
N ASP A 101 -16.16 2.76 -7.25
CA ASP A 101 -16.06 2.15 -5.91
C ASP A 101 -15.76 0.63 -5.96
N LEU A 102 -15.68 0.05 -7.17
CA LEU A 102 -15.49 -1.33 -7.49
C LEU A 102 -14.15 -1.55 -8.19
N VAL A 103 -13.37 -2.50 -7.69
CA VAL A 103 -12.21 -3.06 -8.39
C VAL A 103 -12.48 -4.50 -8.80
N GLN A 104 -12.06 -4.84 -10.02
CA GLN A 104 -12.15 -6.18 -10.58
C GLN A 104 -10.76 -6.83 -10.62
N VAL A 105 -10.61 -7.98 -9.98
CA VAL A 105 -9.32 -8.64 -9.78
C VAL A 105 -9.37 -10.07 -10.32
N ALA A 106 -8.52 -10.39 -11.30
CA ALA A 106 -8.32 -11.76 -11.76
C ALA A 106 -7.34 -12.50 -10.85
N TYR A 107 -7.54 -13.81 -10.72
CA TYR A 107 -6.60 -14.69 -10.04
C TYR A 107 -6.71 -16.11 -10.61
N GLN A 108 -5.68 -16.92 -10.43
CA GLN A 108 -5.73 -18.33 -10.78
C GLN A 108 -6.32 -19.15 -9.63
N GLY A 109 -7.30 -20.00 -9.95
CA GLY A 109 -8.01 -20.85 -9.00
C GLY A 109 -9.46 -20.43 -8.77
N THR A 110 -10.04 -20.95 -7.69
CA THR A 110 -11.44 -20.74 -7.32
C THR A 110 -11.59 -19.91 -6.05
N ASP A 111 -12.81 -19.48 -5.75
CA ASP A 111 -13.10 -18.70 -4.55
C ASP A 111 -12.57 -19.41 -3.30
N GLY A 112 -11.85 -18.66 -2.47
CA GLY A 112 -11.18 -19.17 -1.28
C GLY A 112 -9.71 -19.58 -1.47
N ALA A 113 -9.19 -19.59 -2.71
CA ALA A 113 -7.76 -19.77 -2.97
C ALA A 113 -6.90 -18.68 -2.31
N PHE A 114 -5.60 -18.94 -2.13
CA PHE A 114 -4.68 -17.96 -1.53
C PHE A 114 -4.65 -16.63 -2.29
N SER A 115 -4.65 -16.66 -3.63
CA SER A 115 -4.68 -15.45 -4.46
C SER A 115 -6.02 -14.70 -4.35
N HIS A 116 -7.14 -15.42 -4.17
CA HIS A 116 -8.44 -14.81 -3.89
C HIS A 116 -8.43 -14.05 -2.55
N GLN A 117 -7.88 -14.66 -1.50
CA GLN A 117 -7.75 -14.01 -0.20
C GLN A 117 -6.78 -12.83 -0.23
N ALA A 118 -5.68 -12.95 -0.98
CA ALA A 118 -4.71 -11.88 -1.16
C ALA A 118 -5.31 -10.69 -1.90
N ALA A 119 -6.15 -10.94 -2.92
CA ALA A 119 -6.89 -9.90 -3.62
C ALA A 119 -7.76 -9.10 -2.65
N TYR A 120 -8.62 -9.78 -1.85
CA TYR A 120 -9.45 -9.10 -0.86
C TYR A 120 -8.62 -8.26 0.12
N ARG A 121 -7.62 -8.86 0.78
CA ARG A 121 -6.79 -8.14 1.76
C ARG A 121 -6.04 -6.95 1.17
N HIS A 122 -5.64 -7.04 -0.09
CA HIS A 122 -4.89 -5.97 -0.73
C HIS A 122 -5.80 -4.79 -1.11
N PHE A 123 -7.02 -5.06 -1.57
CA PHE A 123 -7.90 -4.06 -2.17
C PHE A 123 -9.06 -3.58 -1.27
N GLU A 124 -9.45 -4.34 -0.24
CA GLU A 124 -10.62 -4.03 0.61
C GLU A 124 -10.50 -2.73 1.40
N GLU A 125 -9.29 -2.29 1.74
CA GLU A 125 -9.06 -1.02 2.45
C GLU A 125 -9.18 0.20 1.51
N ARG A 126 -9.18 -0.02 0.19
CA ARG A 126 -9.09 1.05 -0.81
C ARG A 126 -10.36 1.20 -1.64
N TYR A 127 -11.04 0.08 -1.89
CA TYR A 127 -12.24 0.01 -2.73
C TYR A 127 -13.43 -0.46 -1.89
N SER A 128 -14.57 0.23 -2.02
CA SER A 128 -15.81 -0.12 -1.34
C SER A 128 -16.36 -1.50 -1.79
N LYS A 129 -15.96 -1.97 -2.97
CA LYS A 129 -16.34 -3.28 -3.53
C LYS A 129 -15.15 -3.92 -4.26
N VAL A 130 -14.95 -5.21 -4.04
CA VAL A 130 -13.91 -6.02 -4.71
C VAL A 130 -14.58 -7.23 -5.35
N ASP A 131 -14.62 -7.28 -6.68
CA ASP A 131 -15.11 -8.42 -7.44
C ASP A 131 -13.90 -9.25 -7.94
N CYS A 132 -13.78 -10.48 -7.44
CA CYS A 132 -12.69 -11.39 -7.81
C CYS A 132 -13.17 -12.39 -8.87
N PHE A 133 -12.35 -12.62 -9.89
CA PHE A 133 -12.64 -13.54 -11.00
C PHE A 133 -11.58 -14.64 -11.07
N GLY A 134 -12.00 -15.88 -10.81
CA GLY A 134 -11.15 -17.06 -10.90
C GLY A 134 -10.95 -17.54 -12.34
N TYR A 135 -9.71 -17.88 -12.68
CA TYR A 135 -9.30 -18.44 -13.97
C TYR A 135 -8.55 -19.76 -13.76
N ASP A 136 -8.48 -20.60 -14.79
CA ASP A 136 -7.84 -21.91 -14.67
C ASP A 136 -6.31 -21.79 -14.65
N THR A 137 -5.75 -20.79 -15.36
CA THR A 137 -4.30 -20.58 -15.50
C THR A 137 -3.85 -19.15 -15.18
N PHE A 138 -2.57 -18.97 -14.82
CA PHE A 138 -1.99 -17.64 -14.63
C PHE A 138 -2.04 -16.82 -15.91
N ARG A 139 -1.82 -17.46 -17.06
CA ARG A 139 -1.92 -16.84 -18.38
C ARG A 139 -3.30 -16.27 -18.65
N GLU A 140 -4.37 -17.00 -18.37
CA GLU A 140 -5.73 -16.50 -18.57
C GLU A 140 -6.06 -15.29 -17.67
N ALA A 141 -5.63 -15.33 -16.41
CA ALA A 141 -5.77 -14.20 -15.50
C ALA A 141 -5.00 -12.96 -16.01
N ALA A 142 -3.79 -13.16 -16.52
CA ALA A 142 -2.97 -12.11 -17.11
C ALA A 142 -3.58 -11.53 -18.41
N GLU A 143 -4.07 -12.38 -19.30
CA GLU A 143 -4.75 -11.97 -20.53
C GLU A 143 -6.06 -11.20 -20.25
N ALA A 144 -6.75 -11.50 -19.14
CA ALA A 144 -7.92 -10.73 -18.73
C ALA A 144 -7.58 -9.26 -18.39
N VAL A 145 -6.41 -9.02 -17.79
CA VAL A 145 -5.88 -7.66 -17.53
C VAL A 145 -5.51 -6.97 -18.83
N LYS A 146 -4.73 -7.65 -19.70
CA LYS A 146 -4.34 -7.11 -21.02
C LYS A 146 -5.55 -6.75 -21.89
N ALA A 147 -6.59 -7.58 -21.85
CA ALA A 147 -7.85 -7.35 -22.56
C ALA A 147 -8.76 -6.31 -21.88
N LYS A 148 -8.33 -5.68 -20.77
CA LYS A 148 -9.09 -4.70 -19.98
C LYS A 148 -10.45 -5.22 -19.49
N LYS A 149 -10.57 -6.54 -19.25
CA LYS A 149 -11.78 -7.16 -18.67
C LYS A 149 -11.82 -7.04 -17.14
N VAL A 150 -10.65 -6.89 -16.54
CA VAL A 150 -10.43 -6.67 -15.10
C VAL A 150 -9.37 -5.60 -14.93
N ASN A 151 -9.28 -5.00 -13.75
CA ASN A 151 -8.30 -3.94 -13.45
C ASN A 151 -6.93 -4.52 -13.07
N TYR A 152 -6.91 -5.62 -12.31
CA TYR A 152 -5.69 -6.22 -11.76
C TYR A 152 -5.68 -7.74 -11.89
N ALA A 153 -4.50 -8.34 -11.81
CA ALA A 153 -4.34 -9.77 -11.57
C ALA A 153 -3.41 -10.00 -10.36
N ILE A 154 -3.79 -10.93 -9.48
CA ILE A 154 -2.93 -11.40 -8.40
C ILE A 154 -2.24 -12.69 -8.84
N LEU A 155 -0.95 -12.58 -9.14
CA LEU A 155 -0.10 -13.69 -9.55
C LEU A 155 0.96 -13.96 -8.47
N PRO A 156 1.04 -15.18 -7.92
CA PRO A 156 2.08 -15.51 -6.95
C PRO A 156 3.44 -15.60 -7.66
N ILE A 157 4.47 -14.98 -7.08
CA ILE A 157 5.86 -15.11 -7.55
C ILE A 157 6.56 -16.33 -6.94
N GLU A 158 6.14 -16.76 -5.76
CA GLU A 158 6.64 -17.95 -5.06
C GLU A 158 5.51 -18.61 -4.26
N ASN A 159 5.63 -19.93 -4.02
CA ASN A 159 4.80 -20.64 -3.04
C ASN A 159 5.62 -21.70 -2.27
N THR A 160 5.07 -22.17 -1.16
CA THR A 160 5.76 -23.11 -0.25
C THR A 160 5.94 -24.53 -0.81
N THR A 161 5.29 -24.87 -1.92
CA THR A 161 5.31 -26.22 -2.50
C THR A 161 6.26 -26.32 -3.70
N ALA A 162 6.19 -25.35 -4.60
CA ALA A 162 6.93 -25.29 -5.86
C ALA A 162 8.14 -24.33 -5.79
N GLY A 163 8.27 -23.51 -4.73
CA GLY A 163 9.26 -22.44 -4.68
C GLY A 163 8.86 -21.31 -5.65
N SER A 164 9.84 -20.75 -6.36
CA SER A 164 9.60 -19.69 -7.34
C SER A 164 8.73 -20.18 -8.51
N ILE A 165 7.76 -19.36 -8.90
CA ILE A 165 6.76 -19.70 -9.92
C ILE A 165 7.20 -19.07 -11.24
N ASN A 166 8.00 -19.83 -12.00
CA ASN A 166 8.58 -19.38 -13.27
C ASN A 166 7.53 -18.86 -14.27
N GLU A 167 6.33 -19.45 -14.28
CA GLU A 167 5.25 -19.01 -15.17
C GLU A 167 4.86 -17.53 -14.93
N THR A 168 4.88 -17.06 -13.68
CA THR A 168 4.61 -15.65 -13.37
C THR A 168 5.73 -14.75 -13.89
N TYR A 169 6.99 -15.18 -13.80
CA TYR A 169 8.13 -14.45 -14.36
C TYR A 169 8.07 -14.38 -15.90
N ASP A 170 7.67 -15.48 -16.55
CA ASP A 170 7.51 -15.52 -18.00
C ASP A 170 6.40 -14.57 -18.48
N LEU A 171 5.30 -14.45 -17.70
CA LEU A 171 4.23 -13.50 -17.98
C LEU A 171 4.65 -12.04 -17.78
N LEU A 172 5.53 -11.77 -16.80
CA LEU A 172 6.08 -10.43 -16.55
C LEU A 172 7.14 -10.00 -17.57
N ALA A 173 7.79 -10.96 -18.23
CA ALA A 173 8.73 -10.69 -19.32
C ALA A 173 8.01 -10.25 -20.62
N ASP A 174 6.68 -10.38 -20.68
CA ASP A 174 5.84 -9.89 -21.77
C ASP A 174 5.52 -8.41 -21.53
N ASP A 175 5.80 -7.53 -22.51
CA ASP A 175 5.96 -6.06 -22.36
C ASP A 175 4.67 -5.29 -21.92
N ASP A 176 3.53 -5.96 -21.78
CA ASP A 176 2.22 -5.33 -21.53
C ASP A 176 1.73 -5.45 -20.06
N LEU A 177 2.54 -5.99 -19.15
CA LEU A 177 2.19 -6.12 -17.73
C LEU A 177 3.17 -5.39 -16.82
N HIS A 178 2.65 -4.72 -15.81
CA HIS A 178 3.44 -4.01 -14.81
C HIS A 178 3.13 -4.53 -13.40
N ILE A 179 4.17 -4.69 -12.59
CA ILE A 179 4.04 -4.96 -11.15
C ILE A 179 3.73 -3.65 -10.45
N VAL A 180 2.68 -3.65 -9.64
CA VAL A 180 2.10 -2.45 -9.01
C VAL A 180 2.07 -2.57 -7.49
#